data_AF-A0A8D8BUC2-F1
#
_entry.id   AF-A0A8D8BUC2-F1
#
_cell.length_a   1.000
_cell.length_b   1.000
_cell.length_c   1.000
_cell.angle_alpha   90.00
_cell.angle_beta   90.00
_cell.angle_gamma   90.00
#
_symmetry.space_group_name_H-M   'P 1'
#
loop_
_entity.id
_entity.type
_entity.pdbx_description
1 polymer ?
#
loop_
_entity_poly.entity_id
_entity_poly.type
_entity_poly.pdbx_seq_one_letter_code
_entity_poly.pdbx_strand_id
1 'polypeptide(L)'
;MSHGKKFGDLVGSIDEGTSSARFILFRAETSEVVCFHQKELRQIYPQEGWVEQDPKEILAVVEECIERTVEKLCELGGRAEDIVAVGVTNQRETTIVWDKSTG
;
A
#
# COMPACT_ATOMS: atom_id res chain seq x y z
N MET A 1 25.94 -5.91 20.54
CA MET A 1 26.12 -6.14 19.08
C MET A 1 24.99 -5.40 18.37
N SER A 2 25.30 -4.31 17.66
CA SER A 2 24.28 -3.62 16.85
C SER A 2 23.86 -4.57 15.74
N HIS A 3 22.64 -5.11 15.83
CA HIS A 3 22.07 -5.86 14.72
C HIS A 3 21.81 -4.85 13.60
N GLY A 4 22.72 -4.76 12.64
CA GLY A 4 22.63 -3.81 11.53
C GLY A 4 21.34 -4.04 10.74
N LYS A 5 20.70 -2.96 10.29
CA LYS A 5 19.50 -3.03 9.44
C LYS A 5 19.87 -3.74 8.14
N LYS A 6 19.33 -4.94 7.89
CA LYS A 6 19.67 -5.78 6.72
C LYS A 6 19.52 -5.02 5.39
N PHE A 7 18.47 -4.19 5.31
CA PHE A 7 18.14 -3.40 4.14
C PHE A 7 18.39 -1.89 4.31
N GLY A 8 19.02 -1.46 5.42
CA GLY A 8 19.09 -0.04 5.78
C GLY A 8 17.72 0.53 6.19
N ASP A 9 17.58 1.84 6.12
CA ASP A 9 16.27 2.50 6.27
C ASP A 9 15.38 2.22 5.06
N LEU A 10 14.10 1.99 5.30
CA LEU A 10 13.11 1.67 4.28
C LEU A 10 12.03 2.74 4.20
N VAL A 11 11.57 3.01 2.99
CA VAL A 11 10.40 3.85 2.72
C VAL A 11 9.32 2.99 2.08
N GLY A 12 8.14 2.96 2.69
CA GLY A 12 6.96 2.34 2.11
C GLY A 12 6.23 3.28 1.17
N SER A 13 5.61 2.74 0.13
CA SER A 13 4.72 3.48 -0.75
C SER A 13 3.41 2.73 -0.91
N ILE A 14 2.31 3.35 -0.48
CA ILE A 14 0.97 2.95 -0.90
C ILE A 14 0.75 3.54 -2.29
N ASP A 15 0.41 2.69 -3.25
CA ASP A 15 0.07 3.08 -4.61
C ASP A 15 -1.30 2.49 -4.92
N GLU A 16 -2.32 3.33 -4.75
CA GLU A 16 -3.72 3.00 -5.01
C GLU A 16 -4.06 3.40 -6.44
N GLY A 17 -4.09 2.42 -7.35
CA GLY A 17 -4.47 2.64 -8.74
C GLY A 17 -5.93 2.29 -8.98
N THR A 18 -6.44 2.64 -10.16
CA THR A 18 -7.84 2.40 -10.52
C THR A 18 -8.24 0.93 -10.44
N SER A 19 -7.39 0.00 -10.92
CA SER A 19 -7.72 -1.43 -10.98
C SER A 19 -7.13 -2.28 -9.85
N SER A 20 -6.21 -1.72 -9.06
CA SER A 20 -5.50 -2.46 -8.01
C SER A 20 -4.78 -1.51 -7.06
N ALA A 21 -4.56 -1.94 -5.83
CA ALA A 21 -3.62 -1.26 -4.93
C ALA A 21 -2.41 -2.14 -4.66
N ARG A 22 -1.31 -1.48 -4.26
CA ARG A 22 -0.04 -2.13 -3.89
C ARG A 22 0.65 -1.38 -2.78
N PHE A 23 1.45 -2.11 -2.01
CA PHE A 23 2.38 -1.54 -1.05
C PHE A 23 3.80 -2.00 -1.41
N ILE A 24 4.71 -1.06 -1.59
CA ILE A 24 6.07 -1.31 -2.06
C ILE A 24 7.06 -0.79 -1.03
N LEU A 25 8.07 -1.59 -0.68
CA LEU A 25 9.16 -1.17 0.18
C LEU A 25 10.41 -0.87 -0.64
N PHE A 26 10.94 0.34 -0.47
CA PHE A 26 12.16 0.82 -1.10
C PHE A 26 13.27 1.00 -0.07
N ARG A 27 14.52 0.72 -0.45
CA ARG A 27 15.69 1.18 0.31
C ARG A 27 15.78 2.70 0.20
N ALA A 28 15.84 3.40 1.33
CA ALA A 28 15.84 4.86 1.39
C ALA A 28 17.03 5.49 0.63
N GLU A 29 18.20 4.85 0.68
CA GLU A 29 19.43 5.38 0.08
C GLU A 29 19.52 5.15 -1.43
N THR A 30 18.99 4.03 -1.93
CA THR A 30 19.20 3.58 -3.32
C THR A 30 17.94 3.57 -4.17
N SER A 31 16.76 3.73 -3.55
CA SER A 31 15.45 3.55 -4.20
C SER A 31 15.22 2.14 -4.80
N GLU A 32 16.03 1.15 -4.41
CA GLU A 32 15.82 -0.24 -4.83
C GLU A 32 14.58 -0.83 -4.16
N VAL A 33 13.77 -1.56 -4.94
CA VAL A 33 12.64 -2.31 -4.41
C VAL A 33 13.13 -3.53 -3.64
N VAL A 34 12.73 -3.66 -2.37
CA VAL A 34 13.02 -4.83 -1.53
C VAL A 34 11.96 -5.91 -1.74
N CYS A 35 10.70 -5.54 -1.55
CA CYS A 35 9.54 -6.40 -1.77
C CYS A 35 8.27 -5.56 -1.91
N PHE A 36 7.21 -6.20 -2.39
CA PHE A 36 5.87 -5.61 -2.50
C PHE A 36 4.81 -6.71 -2.54
N HIS A 37 3.57 -6.29 -2.32
CA HIS A 37 2.35 -7.04 -2.59
C HIS A 37 1.38 -6.14 -3.38
N GLN A 38 0.57 -6.75 -4.23
CA GLN A 38 -0.42 -6.07 -5.07
C GLN A 38 -1.68 -6.92 -5.13
N LYS A 39 -2.85 -6.27 -5.10
CA LYS A 39 -4.14 -6.92 -5.21
C LYS A 39 -5.13 -6.07 -5.99
N GLU A 40 -5.92 -6.74 -6.83
CA GLU A 40 -6.93 -6.11 -7.69
C GLU A 40 -8.13 -5.60 -6.88
N LEU A 41 -8.74 -4.54 -7.40
CA LEU A 41 -9.96 -3.92 -6.87
C LEU A 41 -11.11 -4.17 -7.83
N ARG A 42 -12.26 -4.57 -7.29
CA ARG A 42 -13.48 -4.70 -8.09
C ARG A 42 -13.94 -3.34 -8.59
N GLN A 43 -14.28 -3.29 -9.87
CA GLN A 43 -14.95 -2.17 -10.50
C GLN A 43 -16.45 -2.42 -10.54
N ILE A 44 -17.25 -1.42 -10.20
CA ILE A 44 -18.71 -1.50 -10.21
C ILE A 44 -19.22 -0.62 -11.34
N TYR A 45 -20.10 -1.17 -12.19
CA TYR A 45 -20.68 -0.49 -13.35
C TYR A 45 -22.21 -0.51 -13.26
N PRO A 46 -22.84 0.38 -12.46
CA PRO A 46 -24.29 0.38 -12.30
C PRO A 46 -25.04 0.76 -13.59
N GLN A 47 -24.42 1.60 -14.42
CA GLN A 47 -24.95 2.13 -15.67
C GLN A 47 -23.83 2.31 -16.71
N GLU A 48 -24.20 2.42 -17.98
CA GLU A 48 -23.24 2.70 -19.05
C GLU A 48 -22.51 4.04 -18.80
N GLY A 49 -21.19 4.00 -18.87
CA GLY A 49 -20.33 5.17 -18.62
C GLY A 49 -20.09 5.50 -17.14
N TRP A 50 -20.71 4.77 -16.20
CA TRP A 50 -20.50 4.96 -14.76
C TRP A 50 -19.46 3.96 -14.24
N VAL A 51 -18.55 4.45 -13.41
CA VAL A 51 -17.56 3.61 -12.71
C VAL A 51 -17.59 4.01 -11.25
N GLU A 52 -17.83 3.01 -10.39
CA GLU A 52 -17.84 3.16 -8.95
C GLU A 52 -16.90 2.13 -8.31
N GLN A 53 -16.40 2.44 -7.12
CA GLN A 53 -15.59 1.56 -6.29
C GLN A 53 -16.08 1.64 -4.85
N ASP A 54 -15.98 0.53 -4.13
CA ASP A 54 -16.31 0.50 -2.71
C ASP A 54 -15.12 1.03 -1.87
N PRO A 55 -15.27 2.15 -1.14
CA PRO A 55 -14.17 2.71 -0.35
C PRO A 55 -13.68 1.78 0.77
N LYS A 56 -14.54 0.89 1.29
CA LYS A 56 -14.12 -0.11 2.29
C LYS A 56 -13.32 -1.24 1.64
N GLU A 57 -13.63 -1.60 0.39
CA GLU A 57 -12.82 -2.54 -0.38
C GLU A 57 -11.43 -1.97 -0.68
N ILE A 58 -11.35 -0.69 -1.09
CA ILE A 58 -10.07 0.01 -1.30
C ILE A 58 -9.22 -0.04 -0.02
N LEU A 59 -9.79 0.34 1.13
CA LEU A 59 -9.07 0.34 2.40
C LEU A 59 -8.58 -1.06 2.78
N ALA A 60 -9.47 -2.08 2.71
CA ALA A 60 -9.12 -3.45 3.05
C ALA A 60 -8.00 -4.01 2.16
N VAL A 61 -8.01 -3.69 0.87
CA VAL A 61 -6.96 -4.12 -0.07
C VAL A 61 -5.63 -3.41 0.21
N VAL A 62 -5.66 -2.12 0.58
CA VAL A 62 -4.45 -1.39 1.00
C VAL A 62 -3.85 -1.99 2.28
N GLU A 63 -4.68 -2.25 3.29
CA GLU A 63 -4.26 -2.89 4.55
C GLU A 63 -3.64 -4.26 4.28
N GLU A 64 -4.29 -5.10 3.46
CA GLU A 64 -3.75 -6.40 3.07
C GLU A 64 -2.41 -6.28 2.32
N CYS A 65 -2.28 -5.31 1.42
CA CYS A 65 -1.01 -5.09 0.73
C CYS A 65 0.11 -4.71 1.70
N ILE A 66 -0.18 -3.89 2.72
CA ILE A 66 0.78 -3.55 3.77
C ILE A 66 1.18 -4.80 4.55
N GLU A 67 0.20 -5.54 5.09
CA GLU A 67 0.41 -6.75 5.88
C GLU A 67 1.26 -7.78 5.13
N ARG A 68 0.85 -8.15 3.91
CA ARG A 68 1.56 -9.15 3.09
C ARG A 68 2.96 -8.73 2.70
N THR A 69 3.18 -7.43 2.47
CA THR A 69 4.52 -6.93 2.15
C THR A 69 5.43 -6.96 3.37
N VAL A 70 4.92 -6.63 4.55
CA VAL A 70 5.66 -6.70 5.81
C VAL A 70 5.96 -8.15 6.20
N GLU A 71 5.01 -9.07 6.03
CA GLU A 71 5.25 -10.52 6.18
C GLU A 71 6.43 -10.96 5.30
N LYS A 72 6.39 -10.61 4.01
CA LYS A 72 7.46 -10.90 3.05
C LYS A 72 8.79 -10.23 3.41
N LEU A 73 8.78 -9.01 3.96
CA LEU A 73 9.98 -8.35 4.47
C LEU A 73 10.62 -9.16 5.61
N CYS A 74 9.81 -9.63 6.55
CA CYS A 74 10.27 -10.44 7.68
C CYS A 74 10.83 -11.79 7.25
N GLU A 75 10.20 -12.46 6.28
CA GLU A 75 10.73 -13.68 5.64
C GLU A 75 12.09 -13.45 4.97
N LEU A 76 12.27 -12.26 4.38
CA LEU A 76 13.55 -11.80 3.82
C LEU A 76 14.54 -11.35 4.90
N GLY A 77 14.22 -11.44 6.19
CA GLY A 77 15.09 -11.05 7.31
C GLY A 77 15.22 -9.55 7.54
N GLY A 78 14.31 -8.75 6.96
CA GLY A 78 14.12 -7.35 7.34
C GLY A 78 13.19 -7.23 8.54
N ARG A 79 12.96 -6.00 9.01
CA ARG A 79 12.10 -5.75 10.17
C ARG A 79 11.19 -4.56 9.90
N ALA A 80 9.97 -4.59 10.42
CA ALA A 80 9.01 -3.51 10.25
C ALA A 80 9.53 -2.18 10.81
N GLU A 81 10.34 -2.22 11.89
CA GLU A 81 10.95 -1.03 12.51
C GLU A 81 12.01 -0.36 11.62
N ASP A 82 12.43 -1.01 10.53
CA ASP A 82 13.33 -0.41 9.55
C ASP A 82 12.57 0.51 8.57
N ILE A 83 11.23 0.47 8.54
CA ILE A 83 10.37 1.37 7.75
C ILE A 83 10.26 2.72 8.46
N VAL A 84 10.89 3.75 7.91
CA VAL A 84 11.00 5.07 8.55
C VAL A 84 9.95 6.07 8.07
N ALA A 85 9.33 5.81 6.92
CA ALA A 85 8.28 6.65 6.34
C ALA A 85 7.36 5.84 5.42
N VAL A 86 6.14 6.32 5.23
CA VAL A 86 5.20 5.82 4.22
C VAL A 86 4.72 6.98 3.35
N GLY A 87 4.94 6.89 2.05
CA GLY A 87 4.34 7.75 1.04
C GLY A 87 3.00 7.19 0.57
N VAL A 88 2.11 8.09 0.14
CA VAL A 88 0.81 7.73 -0.43
C VAL A 88 0.70 8.39 -1.80
N THR A 89 0.43 7.56 -2.82
CA THR A 89 0.00 8.00 -4.14
C THR A 89 -1.28 7.26 -4.51
N ASN A 90 -2.18 7.94 -5.21
CA ASN A 90 -3.49 7.42 -5.53
C ASN A 90 -3.93 7.85 -6.93
N GLN A 91 -4.92 7.16 -7.50
CA GLN A 91 -5.67 7.67 -8.63
C GLN A 91 -6.35 8.98 -8.22
N ARG A 92 -6.10 10.02 -9.01
CA ARG A 92 -6.63 11.35 -8.74
C ARG A 92 -8.10 11.42 -9.15
N GLU A 93 -8.76 12.51 -8.75
CA GLU A 93 -10.16 12.83 -9.06
C GLU A 93 -11.25 11.92 -8.46
N THR A 94 -11.00 10.61 -8.29
CA THR A 94 -11.89 9.69 -7.56
C THR A 94 -12.22 10.26 -6.18
N THR A 95 -13.51 10.39 -5.85
CA THR A 95 -13.99 11.13 -4.69
C THR A 95 -14.75 10.21 -3.73
N ILE A 96 -14.32 10.18 -2.47
CA ILE A 96 -15.00 9.46 -1.38
C ILE A 96 -15.68 10.50 -0.49
N VAL A 97 -16.91 10.22 -0.06
CA VAL A 97 -17.64 10.99 0.94
C VAL A 97 -17.90 10.08 2.13
N TRP A 98 -17.60 10.55 3.35
CA TRP A 98 -17.77 9.79 4.58
C TRP A 98 -18.34 10.66 5.71
N ASP A 99 -18.87 10.01 6.73
CA ASP A 99 -19.34 10.69 7.94
C ASP A 99 -18.20 10.86 8.94
N LYS A 100 -17.98 12.10 9.41
CA LYS A 100 -16.86 12.43 10.31
C LYS A 100 -16.92 11.73 11.68
N SER A 101 -18.10 11.28 12.10
CA SER A 101 -18.34 10.67 13.41
C SER A 101 -18.21 9.15 13.38
N THR A 102 -18.51 8.52 12.24
CA THR A 102 -18.39 7.05 12.09
C THR A 102 -17.12 6.61 11.37
N GLY A 103 -16.51 7.50 10.56
CA GLY A 103 -15.61 7.06 9.49
C GLY A 103 -16.36 6.28 8.41
#